data_AF-A0A3D1YNT9-F1
#
_entry.id   AF-A0A3D1YNT9-F1
#
_cell.length_a   1.000
_cell.length_b   1.000
_cell.length_c   1.000
_cell.angle_alpha   90.00
_cell.angle_beta   90.00
_cell.angle_gamma   90.00
#
_symmetry.space_group_name_H-M   'P 1'
#
loop_
_entity.id
_entity.type
_entity.pdbx_description
1 polymer ?
#
loop_
_entity_poly.entity_id
_entity_poly.type
_entity_poly.pdbx_seq_one_letter_code
_entity_poly.pdbx_strand_id
1 'polypeptide(L)' 'MNSMVEFYQPQADFGTPSSKSTELVTLSIDGRDVSVPVGTSVMRAAFEAGIKV' A
#
# COMPACT_ATOMS: atom_id res chain seq x y z
N MET A 1 -33.30 -17.41 -10.20
CA MET A 1 -32.38 -16.99 -9.12
C MET A 1 -30.97 -17.07 -9.67
N ASN A 2 -30.33 -15.94 -9.98
CA ASN A 2 -28.93 -15.94 -10.42
C ASN A 2 -28.05 -15.88 -9.18
N SER A 3 -27.48 -17.01 -8.78
CA SER A 3 -26.45 -17.08 -7.76
C SER A 3 -25.15 -16.50 -8.33
N MET A 4 -24.86 -15.25 -7.99
CA MET A 4 -23.50 -14.70 -8.11
C MET A 4 -22.62 -15.46 -7.12
N VAL A 5 -21.83 -16.40 -7.63
CA VAL A 5 -20.74 -17.00 -6.87
C VAL A 5 -19.61 -15.97 -6.87
N GLU A 6 -19.43 -15.23 -5.78
CA GLU A 6 -18.26 -14.36 -5.63
C GLU A 6 -17.01 -15.25 -5.47
N PHE A 7 -16.16 -15.25 -6.49
CA PHE A 7 -14.85 -15.89 -6.41
C PHE A 7 -13.91 -15.05 -5.54
N TYR A 8 -13.20 -15.70 -4.61
CA TYR A 8 -12.17 -15.06 -3.80
C TYR A 8 -11.05 -14.49 -4.69
N GLN A 9 -10.81 -13.19 -4.60
CA GLN A 9 -9.66 -12.52 -5.20
C GLN A 9 -8.58 -12.30 -4.13
N PRO A 10 -7.38 -12.88 -4.28
CA PRO A 10 -6.28 -12.65 -3.35
C PRO A 10 -5.93 -11.16 -3.30
N GLN A 11 -5.95 -10.58 -2.11
CA GLN A 11 -5.50 -9.21 -1.89
C GLN A 11 -3.99 -9.19 -1.74
N ALA A 12 -3.35 -8.14 -2.26
CA ALA A 12 -1.92 -7.95 -2.08
C ALA A 12 -1.61 -7.75 -0.57
N ASP A 13 -0.65 -8.50 -0.06
CA ASP A 13 -0.17 -8.36 1.30
C ASP A 13 0.92 -7.29 1.35
N PHE A 14 0.54 -6.11 1.83
CA PHE A 14 1.43 -4.97 2.01
C PHE A 14 2.10 -4.96 3.40
N GLY A 15 1.95 -6.03 4.19
CA GLY A 15 2.54 -6.20 5.53
C GLY A 15 1.85 -5.44 6.67
N THR A 16 1.32 -4.23 6.42
CA THR A 16 0.54 -3.46 7.41
C THR A 16 -0.82 -3.04 6.85
N PRO A 17 -1.73 -2.43 7.65
CA PRO A 17 -2.90 -1.70 7.13
C PRO A 17 -2.53 -0.35 6.53
N SER A 18 -3.34 0.17 5.59
CA SER A 18 -3.13 1.49 4.98
C SER A 18 -3.41 2.59 6.00
N SER A 19 -2.68 3.70 5.90
CA SER A 19 -3.03 4.88 6.68
C SER A 19 -4.30 5.52 6.14
N LYS A 20 -5.15 6.01 7.04
CA LYS A 20 -6.40 6.71 6.71
C LYS A 20 -6.20 8.21 6.58
N SER A 21 -4.99 8.72 6.82
CA SER A 21 -4.72 10.15 6.72
C SER A 21 -4.84 10.62 5.27
N THR A 22 -5.21 11.88 5.08
CA THR A 22 -5.19 12.57 3.79
C THR A 22 -3.96 13.46 3.63
N GLU A 23 -3.23 13.71 4.71
CA GLU A 23 -1.97 14.45 4.68
C GLU A 23 -0.86 13.56 4.12
N LEU A 24 -0.14 14.06 3.11
CA LEU A 24 0.93 13.34 2.43
C LEU A 24 2.30 13.78 2.96
N VAL A 25 3.19 12.81 3.16
CA VAL A 25 4.61 13.00 3.45
C VAL A 25 5.45 12.36 2.36
N THR A 26 6.60 12.96 2.05
CA THR A 26 7.52 12.44 1.04
C THR A 26 8.73 11.80 1.73
N LEU A 27 9.02 10.57 1.34
CA LEU A 27 10.14 9.78 1.82
C LEU A 27 11.12 9.55 0.67
N SER A 28 12.41 9.48 0.97
CA SER A 28 13.41 8.98 0.01
C SER A 28 13.67 7.50 0.31
N ILE A 29 13.29 6.63 -0.62
CA ILE A 29 13.47 5.16 -0.52
C ILE A 29 14.27 4.71 -1.74
N ASP A 30 15.44 4.10 -1.52
CA ASP A 30 16.38 3.70 -2.57
C ASP A 30 16.68 4.80 -3.61
N GLY A 31 16.79 6.04 -3.14
CA GLY A 31 17.08 7.21 -3.99
C GLY A 31 15.89 7.69 -4.84
N ARG A 32 14.67 7.20 -4.56
CA ARG A 32 13.43 7.67 -5.19
C ARG A 32 12.55 8.39 -4.18
N ASP A 33 11.94 9.47 -4.62
CA ASP A 33 10.95 10.18 -3.82
C ASP A 33 9.59 9.48 -3.92
N VAL A 34 9.03 9.13 -2.77
CA VAL A 34 7.75 8.41 -2.64
C VAL A 34 6.86 9.20 -1.69
N SER A 35 5.71 9.65 -2.17
CA SER A 35 4.72 10.35 -1.37
C SER A 35 3.60 9.41 -0.92
N VAL A 36 3.39 9.30 0.39
CA VAL A 36 2.37 8.44 1.01
C VAL A 36 1.65 9.18 2.14
N PRO A 37 0.45 8.75 2.56
CA PRO A 37 -0.18 9.33 3.72
C PRO A 37 0.67 9.20 4.99
N VAL A 38 0.65 10.23 5.83
CA VAL A 38 1.35 10.20 7.12
C VAL A 38 0.89 9.00 7.97
N GLY A 39 1.84 8.36 8.65
CA GLY A 39 1.59 7.13 9.42
C GLY A 39 1.64 5.83 8.59
N THR A 40 1.87 5.91 7.28
CA THR A 40 2.16 4.73 6.46
C THR A 40 3.49 4.11 6.87
N SER A 41 3.54 2.78 6.97
CA SER A 41 4.79 2.06 7.28
C SER A 41 5.79 2.17 6.12
N VAL A 42 7.09 2.14 6.44
CA VAL A 42 8.15 2.18 5.42
C VAL A 42 8.06 0.96 4.49
N MET A 43 7.74 -0.22 5.02
CA MET A 43 7.52 -1.43 4.20
C MET A 43 6.39 -1.27 3.19
N ARG A 44 5.22 -0.74 3.60
CA ARG A 44 4.12 -0.47 2.66
C ARG A 44 4.57 0.55 1.61
N ALA A 45 5.18 1.66 2.03
CA ALA A 45 5.60 2.73 1.12
C ALA A 45 6.56 2.22 0.05
N ALA A 46 7.52 1.36 0.42
CA ALA A 46 8.42 0.71 -0.53
C ALA A 46 7.66 -0.21 -1.49
N PHE A 47 6.74 -1.04 -0.99
CA PHE A 47 5.97 -1.95 -1.83
C PHE A 47 5.06 -1.20 -2.83
N GLU A 48 4.40 -0.12 -2.39
CA GLU A 48 3.59 0.76 -3.27
C GLU A 48 4.45 1.45 -4.34
N ALA A 49 5.72 1.74 -4.03
CA ALA A 49 6.71 2.25 -4.97
C ALA A 49 7.35 1.16 -5.87
N GLY A 50 6.91 -0.11 -5.75
CA GLY A 50 7.46 -1.23 -6.49
C GLY A 50 8.87 -1.65 -6.06
N ILE A 51 9.30 -1.24 -4.86
CA ILE A 51 10.58 -1.58 -4.25
C ILE A 51 10.35 -2.82 -3.38
N LYS A 52 11.07 -3.90 -3.69
CA LYS A 52 11.03 -5.13 -2.89
C LYS A 52 11.92 -4.97 -1.66
N VAL A 53 11.36 -5.23 -0.49
CA VAL A 53 12.02 -5.17 0.82
C VAL A 53 12.04 -6.56 1.45
#